data_AF-A0A6V8N039-F1
#
_entry.id   AF-A0A6V8N039-F1
#
_cell.length_a   1.000
_cell.length_b   1.000
_cell.length_c   1.000
_cell.angle_alpha   90.00
_cell.angle_beta   90.00
_cell.angle_gamma   90.00
#
_symmetry.space_group_name_H-M   'P 1'
#
loop_
_entity.id
_entity.type
_entity.pdbx_description
1 polymer ?
#
loop_
_entity_poly.entity_id
_entity_poly.type
_entity_poly.pdbx_seq_one_letter_code
_entity_poly.pdbx_strand_id
1 'polypeptide(L)'
;MATKYIVTIDIRRIRQALHLTMSQMGMYISIYYKGLVKKAVPGTRVNEWEFGYRPVPDYVFTASANLLLDSWSEDRHRAPKGKRGEVDVYYATALNEPLGELFKVELALGESSCADQCDMYKRVRIARIAQQRYLENLLGVRMWYVFAEELGPEPSLDREDLYG
;
A
#
# COMPACT_ATOMS: atom_id res chain seq x y z
N MET A 1 -0.66 4.22 30.42
CA MET A 1 0.23 4.35 29.25
C MET A 1 -0.66 4.53 28.03
N ALA A 2 -0.64 5.71 27.42
CA ALA A 2 -1.37 5.92 26.18
C ALA A 2 -0.67 5.11 25.08
N THR A 3 -1.35 4.09 24.56
CA THR A 3 -0.90 3.39 23.35
C THR A 3 -0.74 4.45 22.29
N LYS A 4 0.49 4.65 21.84
CA LYS A 4 0.81 5.55 20.74
C LYS A 4 0.05 5.00 19.54
N TYR A 5 -1.11 5.58 19.22
CA TYR A 5 -1.85 5.27 18.01
C TYR A 5 -1.00 5.78 16.84
N ILE A 6 0.01 5.01 16.47
CA ILE A 6 0.47 5.02 15.10
C ILE A 6 -0.79 4.69 14.31
N VAL A 7 -1.21 5.58 13.42
CA VAL A 7 -2.32 5.34 12.50
C VAL A 7 -1.87 4.20 11.59
N THR A 8 -2.03 2.99 12.12
CA THR A 8 -1.76 1.73 11.46
C THR A 8 -2.84 1.59 10.41
N ILE A 9 -2.44 1.11 9.23
CA ILE A 9 -3.32 0.93 8.08
C ILE A 9 -4.66 0.29 8.48
N ASP A 10 -5.75 0.73 7.86
CA ASP A 10 -7.07 0.22 8.16
C ASP A 10 -7.28 -1.16 7.49
N ILE A 11 -7.12 -2.22 8.27
CA ILE A 11 -7.28 -3.61 7.78
C ILE A 11 -8.69 -3.87 7.21
N ARG A 12 -9.73 -3.17 7.68
CA ARG A 12 -11.08 -3.29 7.14
C ARG A 12 -11.13 -2.66 5.75
N ARG A 13 -10.53 -1.49 5.57
CA ARG A 13 -10.44 -0.82 4.27
C ARG A 13 -9.71 -1.69 3.25
N ILE A 14 -8.58 -2.29 3.64
CA ILE A 14 -7.84 -3.24 2.80
C ILE A 14 -8.73 -4.42 2.40
N ARG A 15 -9.39 -5.06 3.37
CA ARG A 15 -10.27 -6.20 3.10
C ARG A 15 -11.40 -5.84 2.12
N GLN A 16 -12.00 -4.66 2.29
CA GLN A 16 -13.07 -4.18 1.43
C GLN A 16 -12.58 -3.86 0.02
N ALA A 17 -11.39 -3.27 -0.11
CA ALA A 17 -10.78 -2.99 -1.41
C ALA A 17 -10.48 -4.29 -2.19
N LEU A 18 -10.05 -5.34 -1.48
CA LEU A 18 -9.79 -6.65 -2.08
C LEU A 18 -11.05 -7.52 -2.25
N HIS A 19 -12.24 -7.00 -1.92
CA HIS A 19 -13.51 -7.73 -1.96
C HIS A 19 -13.49 -9.05 -1.19
N LEU A 20 -12.76 -9.11 -0.07
CA LEU A 20 -12.60 -10.31 0.72
C LEU A 20 -13.64 -10.41 1.84
N THR A 21 -14.12 -11.64 2.05
CA THR A 21 -14.81 -12.01 3.30
C THR A 21 -13.83 -12.04 4.47
N MET A 22 -14.33 -11.93 5.70
CA MET A 22 -13.49 -12.05 6.91
C MET A 22 -12.74 -13.38 6.98
N SER A 23 -13.37 -14.47 6.52
CA SER A 23 -12.75 -15.80 6.44
C SER A 23 -11.59 -15.84 5.45
N GLN A 24 -11.76 -15.25 4.25
CA GLN A 24 -10.68 -15.15 3.26
C GLN A 24 -9.54 -14.27 3.77
N MET A 25 -9.85 -13.13 4.40
CA MET A 25 -8.84 -12.25 4.99
C MET A 25 -8.00 -13.01 6.03
N GLY A 26 -8.65 -13.77 6.92
CA GLY A 26 -7.96 -14.58 7.93
C GLY A 26 -7.08 -15.68 7.33
N MET A 27 -7.49 -16.26 6.19
CA MET A 27 -6.67 -17.20 5.42
C MET A 27 -5.43 -16.51 4.84
N TYR A 28 -5.59 -15.36 4.18
CA TYR A 28 -4.46 -14.64 3.58
C TYR A 28 -3.49 -14.11 4.63
N ILE A 29 -3.97 -13.56 5.75
CA ILE A 29 -3.09 -13.16 6.86
C ILE A 29 -2.18 -14.32 7.28
N SER A 30 -2.72 -15.55 7.37
CA SER A 30 -1.91 -16.72 7.71
C SER A 30 -0.88 -17.11 6.65
N ILE A 31 -1.17 -16.88 5.36
CA ILE A 31 -0.23 -17.13 4.26
C ILE A 31 0.94 -16.14 4.33
N TYR A 32 0.63 -14.84 4.44
CA TYR A 32 1.62 -13.76 4.41
C TYR A 32 2.42 -13.62 5.72
N TYR A 33 1.91 -14.04 6.87
CA TYR A 33 2.59 -13.90 8.16
C TYR A 33 3.79 -14.85 8.34
N LYS A 34 3.84 -16.03 7.69
CA LYS A 34 4.90 -17.03 7.96
C LYS A 34 5.38 -17.85 6.77
N GLY A 35 4.93 -17.58 5.54
CA GLY A 35 5.34 -18.32 4.34
C GLY A 35 4.99 -19.82 4.32
N LEU A 36 4.57 -20.42 5.44
CA LEU A 36 4.24 -21.83 5.62
C LEU A 36 3.16 -21.97 6.70
N VAL A 37 2.02 -22.50 6.28
CA VAL A 37 0.75 -22.66 7.00
C VAL A 37 0.91 -23.37 8.35
N LYS A 38 0.41 -22.78 9.44
CA LYS A 38 0.19 -23.52 10.70
C LYS A 38 -1.24 -23.50 11.22
N LYS A 39 -2.02 -22.45 10.95
CA LYS A 39 -3.49 -22.42 11.11
C LYS A 39 -4.06 -21.14 10.48
N ALA A 40 -5.19 -21.23 9.80
CA ALA A 40 -5.92 -20.04 9.33
C ALA A 40 -6.38 -19.20 10.53
N VAL A 41 -6.27 -17.88 10.43
CA VAL A 41 -6.92 -16.98 11.39
C VAL A 41 -8.44 -17.09 11.17
N PRO A 42 -9.23 -17.39 12.22
CA PRO A 42 -10.70 -17.43 12.07
C PRO A 42 -11.25 -16.06 11.65
N GLY A 43 -12.28 -16.04 10.81
CA GLY A 43 -12.94 -14.79 10.41
C GLY A 43 -13.49 -13.97 11.59
N THR A 44 -13.90 -14.63 12.67
CA THR A 44 -14.30 -13.96 13.93
C THR A 44 -13.15 -13.17 14.55
N ARG A 45 -11.92 -13.67 14.46
CA ARG A 45 -10.73 -12.95 14.94
C ARG A 45 -10.43 -11.72 14.08
N VAL A 46 -10.66 -11.80 12.77
CA VAL A 46 -10.55 -10.63 11.88
C VAL A 46 -11.61 -9.58 12.24
N ASN A 47 -12.84 -10.00 12.51
CA ASN A 47 -13.89 -9.11 12.99
C ASN A 47 -13.49 -8.39 14.30
N GLU A 48 -12.97 -9.14 15.28
CA GLU A 48 -12.49 -8.57 16.54
C GLU A 48 -11.46 -7.44 16.34
N TRP A 49 -10.57 -7.59 15.36
CA TRP A 49 -9.56 -6.59 15.01
C TRP A 49 -10.16 -5.38 14.29
N GLU A 50 -11.01 -5.59 13.29
CA GLU A 50 -11.62 -4.51 12.50
C GLU A 50 -12.51 -3.56 13.32
N PHE A 51 -13.15 -4.08 14.35
CA PHE A 51 -14.06 -3.32 15.21
C PHE A 51 -13.42 -2.89 16.55
N GLY A 52 -12.12 -3.13 16.72
CA GLY A 52 -11.39 -2.72 17.93
C GLY A 52 -11.75 -3.49 19.20
N TYR A 53 -12.43 -4.63 19.09
CA TYR A 53 -12.70 -5.53 20.22
C TYR A 53 -11.41 -6.18 20.74
N ARG A 54 -10.36 -6.25 19.92
CA ARG A 54 -9.05 -6.77 20.29
C ARG A 54 -7.93 -5.96 19.63
N PRO A 55 -6.79 -5.76 20.32
CA PRO A 55 -5.60 -5.19 19.68
C PRO A 55 -5.13 -6.03 18.49
N VAL A 56 -4.76 -5.34 17.41
CA VAL A 56 -4.24 -5.95 16.19
C VAL A 56 -2.73 -6.19 16.36
N PRO A 57 -2.24 -7.42 16.22
CA PRO A 57 -0.81 -7.69 16.23
C PRO A 57 -0.08 -7.06 15.04
N ASP A 58 1.15 -6.59 15.24
CA ASP A 58 1.96 -5.92 14.20
C ASP A 58 2.04 -6.71 12.89
N TYR A 59 2.22 -8.03 12.99
CA TYR A 59 2.31 -8.90 11.83
C TYR A 59 1.06 -8.92 10.95
N VAL A 60 -0.11 -8.62 11.52
CA VAL A 60 -1.36 -8.56 10.75
C VAL A 60 -1.34 -7.34 9.85
N PHE A 61 -0.78 -6.22 10.29
CA PHE A 61 -0.59 -5.04 9.45
C PHE A 61 0.39 -5.35 8.30
N THR A 62 1.55 -5.92 8.60
CA THR A 62 2.53 -6.32 7.56
C THR A 62 1.92 -7.30 6.55
N ALA A 63 1.21 -8.33 7.03
CA ALA A 63 0.57 -9.32 6.16
C ALA A 63 -0.53 -8.71 5.28
N SER A 64 -1.36 -7.84 5.84
CA SER A 64 -2.43 -7.16 5.10
C SER A 64 -1.88 -6.19 4.06
N ALA A 65 -0.79 -5.49 4.39
CA ALA A 65 -0.10 -4.60 3.46
C ALA A 65 0.50 -5.38 2.29
N ASN A 66 1.25 -6.46 2.54
CA ASN A 66 1.82 -7.28 1.46
C ASN A 66 0.73 -7.87 0.55
N LEU A 67 -0.38 -8.36 1.12
CA LEU A 67 -1.52 -8.83 0.33
C LEU A 67 -2.08 -7.75 -0.60
N LEU A 68 -2.22 -6.52 -0.09
CA LEU A 68 -2.69 -5.40 -0.89
C LEU A 68 -1.68 -5.01 -1.98
N LEU A 69 -0.38 -4.99 -1.66
CA LEU A 69 0.68 -4.64 -2.60
C LEU A 69 0.83 -5.66 -3.73
N ASP A 70 0.66 -6.96 -3.44
CA ASP A 70 0.66 -8.01 -4.47
C ASP A 70 -0.52 -7.85 -5.42
N SER A 71 -1.72 -7.60 -4.88
CA SER A 71 -2.92 -7.35 -5.68
C SER A 71 -2.80 -6.05 -6.50
N TRP A 72 -2.22 -5.00 -5.91
CA TRP A 72 -1.94 -3.74 -6.59
C TRP A 72 -0.98 -3.97 -7.76
N SER A 73 0.14 -4.67 -7.53
CA SER A 73 1.10 -4.97 -8.59
C SER A 73 0.42 -5.73 -9.74
N GLU A 74 -0.33 -6.80 -9.46
CA GLU A 74 -1.03 -7.57 -10.49
C GLU A 74 -1.99 -6.71 -11.32
N ASP A 75 -2.86 -5.94 -10.67
CA ASP A 75 -3.86 -5.12 -11.37
C ASP A 75 -3.21 -3.99 -12.17
N ARG A 76 -2.15 -3.37 -11.62
CA ARG A 76 -1.40 -2.32 -12.31
C ARG A 76 -0.70 -2.87 -13.56
N HIS A 77 -0.15 -4.08 -13.51
CA HIS A 77 0.47 -4.72 -14.67
C HIS A 77 -0.55 -5.12 -15.73
N ARG A 78 -1.76 -5.54 -15.33
CA ARG A 78 -2.87 -5.85 -16.25
C ARG A 78 -3.51 -4.61 -16.86
N ALA A 79 -3.45 -3.46 -16.16
CA ALA A 79 -4.06 -2.23 -16.63
C ALA A 79 -3.32 -1.63 -17.84
N PRO A 80 -4.06 -1.05 -18.82
CA PRO A 80 -3.47 -0.23 -19.88
C PRO A 80 -2.63 0.91 -19.29
N LYS A 81 -1.55 1.33 -19.97
CA LYS A 81 -0.63 2.36 -19.45
C LYS A 81 -1.35 3.64 -18.99
N GLY A 82 -2.33 4.12 -19.76
CA GLY A 82 -3.13 5.31 -19.41
C GLY A 82 -4.11 5.12 -18.24
N LYS A 83 -4.28 3.91 -17.72
CA LYS A 83 -5.16 3.57 -16.59
C LYS A 83 -4.42 3.19 -15.30
N ARG A 84 -3.09 3.03 -15.38
CA ARG A 84 -2.26 2.67 -14.20
C ARG A 84 -2.38 3.71 -13.08
N GLY A 85 -2.50 4.99 -13.39
CA GLY A 85 -2.69 6.05 -12.39
C GLY A 85 -3.97 5.88 -11.56
N GLU A 86 -5.08 5.49 -12.17
CA GLU A 86 -6.35 5.23 -11.47
C GLU A 86 -6.21 4.02 -10.51
N VAL A 87 -5.51 2.97 -10.95
CA VAL A 87 -5.19 1.80 -10.12
C VAL A 87 -4.30 2.21 -8.95
N ASP A 88 -3.28 3.02 -9.20
CA ASP A 88 -2.36 3.51 -8.18
C ASP A 88 -3.08 4.31 -7.10
N VAL A 89 -4.01 5.21 -7.49
CA VAL A 89 -4.85 5.97 -6.54
C VAL A 89 -5.72 5.04 -5.69
N TYR A 90 -6.38 4.06 -6.32
CA TYR A 90 -7.30 3.15 -5.63
C TYR A 90 -6.58 2.36 -4.51
N TYR A 91 -5.48 1.69 -4.87
CA TYR A 91 -4.73 0.85 -3.94
C TYR A 91 -3.97 1.68 -2.90
N ALA A 92 -3.40 2.84 -3.29
CA ALA A 92 -2.78 3.76 -2.34
C ALA A 92 -3.78 4.25 -1.28
N THR A 93 -5.01 4.59 -1.68
CA THR A 93 -6.08 5.03 -0.77
C THR A 93 -6.50 3.91 0.19
N ALA A 94 -6.55 2.67 -0.31
CA ALA A 94 -6.85 1.49 0.50
C ALA A 94 -5.77 1.22 1.56
N LEU A 95 -4.49 1.43 1.20
CA LEU A 95 -3.36 1.28 2.11
C LEU A 95 -3.35 2.41 3.16
N ASN A 96 -3.41 3.65 2.69
CA ASN A 96 -3.26 4.84 3.50
C ASN A 96 -3.84 6.07 2.78
N GLU A 97 -4.87 6.70 3.36
CA GLU A 97 -5.56 7.83 2.73
C GLU A 97 -4.65 8.99 2.32
N PRO A 98 -3.71 9.47 3.17
CA PRO A 98 -2.75 10.48 2.75
C PRO A 98 -1.91 10.09 1.52
N LEU A 99 -1.53 8.81 1.41
CA LEU A 99 -0.80 8.33 0.23
C LEU A 99 -1.70 8.38 -1.02
N GLY A 100 -2.95 7.97 -0.90
CA GLY A 100 -3.95 8.03 -1.98
C GLY A 100 -4.16 9.45 -2.51
N GLU A 101 -4.30 10.42 -1.62
CA GLU A 101 -4.45 11.84 -2.02
C GLU A 101 -3.20 12.37 -2.73
N LEU A 102 -2.00 11.97 -2.31
CA LEU A 102 -0.76 12.34 -3.01
C LEU A 102 -0.72 11.78 -4.44
N PHE A 103 -1.11 10.52 -4.64
CA PHE A 103 -1.22 9.93 -5.98
C PHE A 103 -2.28 10.64 -6.84
N LYS A 104 -3.42 11.00 -6.25
CA LYS A 104 -4.51 11.68 -6.95
C LYS A 104 -4.10 13.06 -7.44
N VAL A 105 -3.42 13.84 -6.60
CA VAL A 105 -2.87 15.14 -6.98
C VAL A 105 -1.76 14.98 -8.02
N GLU A 106 -0.86 14.00 -7.85
CA GLU A 106 0.20 13.74 -8.84
C GLU A 106 -0.37 13.40 -10.22
N LEU A 107 -1.40 12.56 -10.27
CA LEU A 107 -2.10 12.18 -11.51
C LEU A 107 -2.73 13.40 -12.19
N ALA A 108 -3.51 14.19 -11.44
CA ALA A 108 -4.16 15.39 -11.96
C ALA A 108 -3.16 16.42 -12.51
N LEU A 109 -1.98 16.54 -11.89
CA LEU A 109 -0.92 17.42 -12.36
C LEU A 109 -0.18 16.87 -13.58
N GLY A 110 0.01 15.55 -13.66
CA GLY A 110 0.63 14.89 -14.81
C GLY A 110 -0.20 14.98 -16.10
N GLU A 111 -1.52 15.12 -15.98
CA GLU A 111 -2.44 15.30 -17.12
C GLU A 111 -2.52 16.75 -17.63
N SER A 112 -1.97 17.70 -16.87
CA SER A 112 -2.03 19.12 -17.20
C SER A 112 -0.88 19.57 -18.10
N SER A 113 -1.17 20.44 -19.05
CA SER A 113 -0.20 20.99 -20.01
C SER A 113 0.48 22.29 -19.54
N CYS A 114 0.29 22.71 -18.29
CA CYS A 114 0.72 24.01 -17.80
C CYS A 114 2.14 23.98 -17.21
N ALA A 115 3.04 24.86 -17.69
CA ALA A 115 4.43 24.95 -17.23
C ALA A 115 4.57 25.26 -15.73
N ASP A 116 3.65 26.05 -15.15
CA ASP A 116 3.67 26.41 -13.72
C ASP A 116 3.36 25.20 -12.82
N GLN A 117 2.75 24.16 -13.36
CA GLN A 117 2.42 22.94 -12.61
C GLN A 117 3.60 21.97 -12.51
N CYS A 118 4.70 22.22 -13.23
CA CYS A 118 5.90 21.39 -13.15
C CYS A 118 6.58 21.44 -11.77
N ASP A 119 6.68 22.62 -11.12
CA ASP A 119 7.27 22.72 -9.77
C ASP A 119 6.37 22.03 -8.73
N MET A 120 5.06 22.24 -8.83
CA MET A 120 4.10 21.60 -7.94
C MET A 120 4.10 20.08 -8.10
N TYR A 121 4.16 19.58 -9.34
CA TYR A 121 4.29 18.15 -9.63
C TYR A 121 5.53 17.55 -8.94
N LYS A 122 6.70 18.20 -9.07
CA LYS A 122 7.93 17.76 -8.40
C LYS A 122 7.77 17.68 -6.87
N ARG A 123 7.18 18.71 -6.25
CA ARG A 123 6.96 18.75 -4.79
C ARG A 123 6.01 17.65 -4.31
N VAL A 124 4.90 17.44 -5.02
CA VAL A 124 3.93 16.38 -4.70
C VAL A 124 4.58 15.01 -4.84
N ARG A 125 5.37 14.79 -5.91
CA ARG A 125 6.12 13.54 -6.10
C ARG A 125 7.13 13.28 -4.99
N ILE A 126 7.87 14.29 -4.53
CA ILE A 126 8.78 14.17 -3.37
C ILE A 126 7.99 13.78 -2.11
N ALA A 127 6.87 14.44 -1.83
CA ALA A 127 6.03 14.12 -0.68
C ALA A 127 5.47 12.70 -0.76
N ARG A 128 5.02 12.26 -1.94
CA ARG A 128 4.56 10.89 -2.19
C ARG A 128 5.65 9.87 -1.91
N ILE A 129 6.87 10.07 -2.42
CA ILE A 129 8.01 9.17 -2.17
C ILE A 129 8.34 9.11 -0.68
N ALA A 130 8.32 10.25 0.01
CA ALA A 130 8.55 10.30 1.46
C ALA A 130 7.47 9.50 2.23
N GLN A 131 6.19 9.65 1.84
CA GLN A 131 5.09 8.92 2.46
C GLN A 131 5.16 7.41 2.19
N GLN A 132 5.55 7.01 0.98
CA GLN A 132 5.80 5.59 0.66
C GLN A 132 6.89 5.01 1.55
N ARG A 133 8.05 5.66 1.63
CA ARG A 133 9.17 5.21 2.47
C ARG A 133 8.79 5.14 3.95
N TYR A 134 7.98 6.07 4.42
CA TYR A 134 7.44 6.02 5.78
C TYR A 134 6.63 4.74 6.00
N LEU A 135 5.72 4.39 5.08
CA LEU A 135 4.89 3.19 5.16
C LEU A 135 5.70 1.90 4.99
N GLU A 136 6.66 1.86 4.08
CA GLU A 136 7.60 0.74 3.91
C GLU A 136 8.34 0.42 5.22
N ASN A 137 8.92 1.45 5.83
CA ASN A 137 9.63 1.31 7.10
C ASN A 137 8.70 0.94 8.26
N LEU A 138 7.50 1.53 8.31
CA LEU A 138 6.54 1.27 9.37
C LEU A 138 6.01 -0.17 9.33
N LEU A 139 5.72 -0.67 8.13
CA LEU A 139 5.06 -1.96 7.93
C LEU A 139 6.04 -3.09 7.67
N GLY A 140 7.32 -2.79 7.44
CA GLY A 140 8.33 -3.79 7.06
C GLY A 140 8.03 -4.42 5.69
N VAL A 141 7.53 -3.62 4.75
CA VAL A 141 7.18 -4.04 3.38
C VAL A 141 8.02 -3.29 2.36
N ARG A 142 8.02 -3.75 1.11
CA ARG A 142 8.65 -3.04 -0.01
C ARG A 142 7.59 -2.73 -1.06
N MET A 143 7.52 -1.49 -1.53
CA MET A 143 6.53 -1.07 -2.52
C MET A 143 7.12 -0.93 -3.93
N TRP A 144 8.44 -0.98 -4.08
CA TRP A 144 9.10 -0.74 -5.38
C TRP A 144 8.61 -1.69 -6.49
N TYR A 145 8.32 -2.95 -6.17
CA TYR A 145 7.90 -3.96 -7.16
C TYR A 145 6.50 -3.70 -7.74
N VAL A 146 5.68 -2.88 -7.07
CA VAL A 146 4.41 -2.41 -7.62
C VAL A 146 4.64 -1.56 -8.87
N PHE A 147 5.70 -0.75 -8.86
CA PHE A 147 5.95 0.26 -9.90
C PHE A 147 6.95 -0.18 -10.96
N ALA A 148 7.61 -1.32 -10.79
CA ALA A 148 8.55 -1.86 -11.75
C ALA A 148 7.87 -2.10 -13.11
N GLU A 149 8.53 -1.76 -14.22
CA GLU A 149 8.03 -2.03 -15.59
C GLU A 149 8.14 -3.53 -15.93
N GLU A 150 9.08 -4.23 -15.29
CA GLU A 150 9.29 -5.68 -15.35
C GLU A 150 9.57 -6.18 -13.93
N LEU A 151 9.11 -7.39 -13.58
CA LEU A 151 9.45 -8.06 -12.32
C LEU A 151 10.94 -8.48 -12.33
N GLY A 152 11.83 -7.50 -12.18
CA GLY A 152 13.28 -7.67 -12.10
C GLY A 152 13.79 -7.76 -10.65
N PRO A 153 15.09 -7.98 -10.43
CA PRO A 153 15.69 -7.85 -9.11
C PRO A 153 15.56 -6.41 -8.60
N GLU A 154 15.51 -6.26 -7.27
CA GLU A 154 15.47 -4.94 -6.61
C GLU A 154 16.61 -4.04 -7.12
N PRO A 155 16.33 -2.80 -7.56
CA PRO A 155 17.39 -1.87 -7.93
C PRO A 155 18.24 -1.54 -6.70
N SER A 156 19.58 -1.57 -6.86
CA SER A 156 20.49 -1.13 -5.79
C SER A 156 20.15 0.31 -5.42
N LEU A 157 20.02 0.59 -4.13
CA LEU A 157 19.85 1.93 -3.60
C LEU A 157 21.17 2.72 -3.70
N ASP A 158 21.72 2.87 -4.90
CA ASP A 158 22.80 3.80 -5.14
C ASP A 158 22.16 5.20 -5.23
N ARG A 159 22.50 6.03 -4.24
CA ARG A 159 21.83 7.28 -3.85
C ARG A 159 21.91 8.42 -4.89
N GLU A 160 22.30 8.18 -6.12
CA GLU A 160 22.68 9.24 -7.06
C GLU A 160 21.52 9.79 -7.90
N ASP A 161 20.41 9.06 -8.08
CA ASP A 161 19.37 9.47 -9.04
C ASP A 161 18.27 10.39 -8.46
N LEU A 162 18.38 10.82 -7.20
CA LEU A 162 17.41 11.77 -6.60
C LEU A 162 17.77 13.24 -6.79
N TYR A 163 18.88 13.54 -7.47
CA TYR A 163 19.36 14.90 -7.73
C TYR A 163 19.60 15.22 -9.22
N GLY A 164 19.06 14.41 -10.13
CA GLY A 164 19.06 14.66 -11.58
C GLY A 164 17.88 15.50 -12.06
#